data_AF-A0A084JIA4-F1
#
_entry.id   AF-A0A084JIA4-F1
#
_cell.length_a   1.000
_cell.length_b   1.000
_cell.length_c   1.000
_cell.angle_alpha   90.00
_cell.angle_beta   90.00
_cell.angle_gamma   90.00
#
_symmetry.space_group_name_H-M   'P 1'
#
loop_
_entity.id
_entity.type
_entity.pdbx_description
1 polymer ?
#
loop_
_entity_poly.entity_id
_entity_poly.type
_entity_poly.pdbx_seq_one_letter_code
_entity_poly.pdbx_strand_id
1 'polypeptide(L)'
;MMLKIINDIAKEVAMKTQERLRTEGGDLQTIISEELLNEIQKKSRKLTDQSKASDLNKNNFETIIAPGEGIDNGEIYNEGTCDTIRDLDYKGECICQK
;
A
#
# COMPACT_ATOMS: atom_id res chain seq x y z
N MET A 1 1.53 11.17 4.59
CA MET A 1 1.90 9.75 4.38
C MET A 1 3.35 9.58 3.93
N MET A 2 3.81 10.32 2.92
CA MET A 2 5.18 10.23 2.37
C MET A 2 6.30 10.48 3.41
N LEU A 3 6.15 11.50 4.27
CA LEU A 3 7.12 11.79 5.35
C LEU A 3 7.33 10.61 6.32
N LYS A 4 6.28 9.82 6.58
CA LYS A 4 6.37 8.64 7.44
C LYS A 4 7.22 7.55 6.78
N ILE A 5 7.04 7.33 5.48
CA ILE A 5 7.82 6.34 4.70
C ILE A 5 9.30 6.72 4.70
N ILE A 6 9.62 7.99 4.46
CA ILE A 6 11.00 8.48 4.47
C ILE A 6 11.63 8.28 5.85
N ASN A 7 10.90 8.61 6.93
CA ASN A 7 11.40 8.43 8.29
C ASN A 7 11.62 6.95 8.64
N ASP A 8 10.72 6.07 8.23
CA ASP A 8 10.86 4.62 8.44
C ASP A 8 12.09 4.07 7.69
N ILE A 9 12.35 4.53 6.45
CA ILE A 9 13.54 4.16 5.70
C ILE A 9 14.80 4.66 6.42
N ALA A 10 14.83 5.93 6.82
CA ALA A 10 15.99 6.51 7.48
C ALA A 10 16.36 5.79 8.78
N LYS A 11 15.36 5.43 9.59
CA LYS A 11 15.57 4.65 10.83
C LYS A 11 16.15 3.28 10.55
N GLU A 12 15.61 2.58 9.56
CA GLU A 12 16.05 1.22 9.23
C GLU A 12 17.48 1.22 8.69
N VAL A 13 17.79 2.15 7.78
CA VAL A 13 19.15 2.34 7.24
C VAL A 13 20.14 2.67 8.34
N ALA A 14 19.78 3.54 9.28
CA ALA A 14 20.66 3.89 10.40
C ALA A 14 21.00 2.67 11.28
N MET A 15 19.99 1.87 11.64
CA MET A 15 20.20 0.66 12.45
C MET A 15 21.11 -0.35 11.74
N LYS A 16 20.83 -0.65 10.47
CA LYS A 16 21.61 -1.63 9.69
C LYS A 16 23.04 -1.17 9.40
N THR A 17 23.21 0.12 9.10
CA THR A 17 24.54 0.71 8.91
C THR A 17 25.37 0.56 10.18
N GLN A 18 24.78 0.87 11.35
CA GLN A 18 25.47 0.74 12.63
C GLN A 18 25.85 -0.72 12.92
N GLU A 19 24.97 -1.67 12.62
CA GLU A 19 25.24 -3.09 12.79
C GLU A 19 26.39 -3.56 11.90
N ARG A 20 26.33 -3.28 10.58
CA ARG A 20 27.38 -3.67 9.62
C ARG A 20 28.73 -3.06 9.95
N LEU A 21 28.78 -1.78 10.34
CA LEU A 21 30.03 -1.15 10.78
C LEU A 21 30.62 -1.84 12.01
N ARG A 22 29.77 -2.35 12.91
CA ARG A 22 30.23 -3.06 14.11
C ARG A 22 30.74 -4.47 13.80
N THR A 23 30.12 -5.18 12.84
CA THR A 23 30.41 -6.59 12.56
C THR A 23 31.44 -6.79 11.44
N GLU A 24 31.32 -6.01 10.37
CA GLU A 24 32.11 -6.13 9.14
C GLU A 24 33.15 -5.01 9.03
N GLY A 25 32.88 -3.86 9.65
CA GLY A 25 33.65 -2.62 9.41
C GLY A 25 33.43 -2.12 7.98
N GLY A 26 34.36 -1.30 7.48
CA GLY A 26 34.33 -0.80 6.10
C GLY A 26 33.96 0.67 5.98
N ASP A 27 33.77 1.09 4.73
CA ASP A 27 33.50 2.48 4.39
C ASP A 27 32.04 2.86 4.66
N LEU A 28 31.85 3.90 5.48
CA LEU A 28 30.53 4.38 5.90
C LEU A 28 29.67 4.79 4.71
N GLN A 29 30.25 5.48 3.73
CA GLN A 29 29.50 6.00 2.58
C GLN A 29 28.97 4.86 1.72
N THR A 30 29.78 3.83 1.51
CA THR A 30 29.42 2.63 0.76
C THR A 30 28.28 1.90 1.45
N ILE A 31 28.40 1.64 2.75
CA ILE A 31 27.39 0.91 3.52
C ILE A 31 26.05 1.66 3.53
N ILE A 32 26.05 2.97 3.80
CA ILE A 32 24.82 3.78 3.78
C ILE A 32 24.16 3.71 2.40
N SER A 33 24.95 3.79 1.33
CA SER A 33 24.43 3.79 -0.05
C SER A 33 23.76 2.45 -0.39
N GLU A 34 24.39 1.33 -0.02
CA GLU A 34 23.84 -0.01 -0.20
C GLU A 34 22.55 -0.23 0.61
N GLU A 35 22.57 0.12 1.90
CA GLU A 35 21.41 -0.07 2.78
C GLU A 35 20.23 0.81 2.36
N LEU A 36 20.49 2.05 1.95
CA LEU A 36 19.45 2.95 1.44
C LEU A 36 18.81 2.41 0.18
N LEU A 37 19.60 1.91 -0.77
CA LEU A 37 19.08 1.30 -2.00
C LEU A 37 18.22 0.07 -1.69
N ASN A 38 18.69 -0.80 -0.80
CA ASN A 38 17.98 -2.01 -0.39
C ASN A 38 16.63 -1.68 0.26
N GLU A 39 16.58 -0.72 1.18
CA GLU A 39 15.33 -0.35 1.86
C GLU A 39 14.35 0.37 0.93
N ILE A 40 14.82 1.23 0.03
CA ILE A 40 13.97 1.84 -1.01
C ILE A 40 13.35 0.75 -1.89
N GLN A 41 14.15 -0.21 -2.38
CA GLN A 41 13.64 -1.31 -3.21
C GLN A 41 12.62 -2.16 -2.46
N LYS A 42 12.89 -2.50 -1.19
CA LYS A 42 11.97 -3.27 -0.35
C LYS A 42 10.64 -2.56 -0.11
N LYS A 43 10.67 -1.26 0.20
CA LYS A 43 9.45 -0.45 0.37
C LYS A 43 8.70 -0.27 -0.95
N SER A 44 9.41 -0.05 -2.06
CA SER A 44 8.80 0.04 -3.37
C SER A 44 8.03 -1.24 -3.74
N ARG A 45 8.63 -2.42 -3.53
CA ARG A 45 7.92 -3.70 -3.76
C ARG A 45 6.67 -3.82 -2.90
N LYS A 46 6.78 -3.49 -1.61
CA LYS A 46 5.63 -3.53 -0.69
C LYS A 46 4.49 -2.59 -1.12
N LEU A 47 4.81 -1.39 -1.60
CA LEU A 47 3.81 -0.45 -2.12
C LEU A 47 3.16 -0.98 -3.41
N THR A 48 3.95 -1.59 -4.31
CA THR A 48 3.43 -2.24 -5.52
C THR A 48 2.50 -3.40 -5.18
N ASP A 49 2.88 -4.25 -4.23
CA ASP A 49 2.07 -5.38 -3.79
C ASP A 49 0.78 -4.92 -3.10
N GLN A 50 0.85 -3.84 -2.31
CA GLN A 50 -0.32 -3.18 -1.74
C GLN A 50 -1.23 -2.59 -2.82
N SER A 51 -0.68 -2.00 -3.89
CA SER A 51 -1.46 -1.52 -5.03
C SER A 51 -2.18 -2.68 -5.72
N LYS A 52 -1.47 -3.78 -6.01
CA LYS A 52 -2.08 -4.97 -6.63
C LYS A 52 -3.13 -5.63 -5.75
N ALA A 53 -2.90 -5.70 -4.44
CA ALA A 53 -3.89 -6.20 -3.50
C ALA A 53 -5.13 -5.29 -3.42
N SER A 54 -4.92 -3.97 -3.52
CA SER A 54 -6.02 -3.01 -3.62
C SER A 54 -6.81 -3.16 -4.93
N ASP A 55 -6.13 -3.45 -6.04
CA ASP A 55 -6.77 -3.68 -7.34
C ASP A 55 -7.50 -5.04 -7.38
N LEU A 56 -6.98 -6.07 -6.72
CA LEU A 56 -7.69 -7.34 -6.53
C LEU A 56 -8.95 -7.19 -5.66
N ASN A 57 -8.92 -6.28 -4.68
CA ASN A 57 -10.11 -5.96 -3.90
C ASN A 57 -11.14 -5.18 -4.72
N LYS A 58 -10.71 -4.41 -5.74
CA LYS A 58 -11.61 -3.76 -6.72
C LYS A 58 -12.42 -4.79 -7.53
N ASN A 59 -11.82 -5.92 -7.90
CA ASN A 59 -12.51 -6.97 -8.66
C ASN A 59 -13.67 -7.63 -7.91
N ASN A 60 -13.71 -7.59 -6.58
CA ASN A 60 -14.90 -8.04 -5.84
C ASN A 60 -16.09 -7.08 -5.99
N PHE A 61 -15.84 -5.80 -6.26
CA PHE A 61 -16.89 -4.81 -6.46
C PHE A 61 -17.48 -4.86 -7.88
N GLU A 62 -16.78 -5.41 -8.89
CA GLU A 62 -17.36 -5.64 -10.22
C GLU A 62 -18.62 -6.51 -10.17
N THR A 63 -18.77 -7.35 -9.12
CA THR A 63 -19.97 -8.15 -8.87
C THR A 63 -21.15 -7.35 -8.29
N ILE A 64 -20.91 -6.12 -7.81
CA ILE A 64 -21.89 -5.26 -7.10
C ILE A 64 -22.32 -4.06 -7.96
N ILE A 65 -21.51 -3.65 -8.93
CA ILE A 65 -21.77 -2.49 -9.80
C ILE A 65 -22.64 -2.91 -10.98
N ALA A 66 -23.83 -2.31 -11.11
CA ALA A 66 -24.67 -2.49 -12.29
C ALA A 66 -24.17 -1.64 -13.47
N PRO A 67 -24.48 -1.99 -14.73
CA PRO A 67 -24.17 -1.14 -15.88
C PRO A 67 -24.73 0.28 -15.72
N GLY A 68 -23.87 1.29 -15.84
CA GLY A 68 -24.22 2.71 -15.64
C GLY A 68 -24.03 3.22 -14.21
N GLU A 69 -23.48 2.39 -13.31
CA GLU A 69 -23.04 2.79 -11.97
C GLU A 69 -21.51 2.84 -11.89
N GLY A 70 -20.97 3.76 -11.09
CA GLY A 70 -19.54 3.90 -10.80
C GLY A 70 -19.27 3.87 -9.30
N ILE A 71 -18.01 3.67 -8.89
CA ILE A 71 -17.58 3.72 -7.48
C ILE A 71 -16.55 4.83 -7.29
N ASP A 72 -16.81 5.71 -6.34
CA ASP A 72 -15.82 6.68 -5.83
C ASP A 72 -15.94 6.79 -4.31
N ASN A 73 -14.81 6.86 -3.60
CA ASN A 73 -14.73 7.02 -2.13
C ASN A 73 -15.61 6.09 -1.25
N GLY A 74 -16.00 4.91 -1.74
CA GLY A 74 -16.89 4.02 -1.00
C GLY A 74 -18.37 4.38 -1.14
N GLU A 75 -18.72 5.12 -2.19
CA GLU A 75 -20.09 5.40 -2.63
C GLU A 75 -20.28 4.86 -4.05
N ILE A 76 -21.49 4.38 -4.35
CA ILE A 76 -21.93 4.04 -5.71
C ILE A 76 -22.70 5.23 -6.25
N TYR A 77 -22.29 5.73 -7.42
CA TYR A 77 -22.93 6.86 -8.10
C TYR A 77 -23.45 6.45 -9.49
N ASN A 78 -24.41 7.21 -10.02
CA ASN A 78 -24.87 7.06 -11.39
C ASN A 78 -23.89 7.74 -12.35
N GLU A 79 -23.30 7.03 -13.32
CA GLU A 79 -22.33 7.63 -14.24
C GLU A 79 -22.91 8.72 -15.14
N GLY A 80 -24.22 8.67 -15.42
CA GLY A 80 -24.91 9.63 -16.26
C GLY A 80 -25.31 10.92 -15.56
N THR A 81 -25.52 10.88 -14.24
CA THR A 81 -25.98 12.05 -13.46
C THR A 81 -25.00 12.51 -12.38
N CYS A 82 -23.98 11.71 -12.08
CA CYS A 82 -23.05 11.88 -10.97
C CYS A 82 -23.74 11.94 -9.58
N ASP A 83 -24.98 11.48 -9.47
CA ASP A 83 -25.68 11.44 -8.19
C ASP A 83 -25.27 10.18 -7.41
N THR A 84 -25.03 10.34 -6.11
CA THR A 84 -24.84 9.21 -5.19
C THR A 84 -26.14 8.39 -5.12
N ILE A 85 -26.06 7.11 -5.50
CA ILE A 85 -27.18 6.17 -5.46
C ILE A 85 -27.25 5.50 -4.09
N ARG A 86 -26.10 5.02 -3.59
CA ARG A 86 -26.00 4.30 -2.32
C ARG A 86 -24.57 4.25 -1.81
N ASP A 87 -24.40 4.25 -0.49
CA ASP A 87 -23.10 4.03 0.13
C ASP A 87 -22.70 2.55 0.02
N LEU A 88 -21.42 2.27 -0.25
CA LEU A 88 -20.83 0.95 -0.13
C LEU A 88 -20.52 0.68 1.34
N ASP A 89 -21.57 0.59 2.15
CA ASP A 89 -21.50 0.23 3.55
C ASP A 89 -21.34 -1.30 3.68
N TYR A 90 -20.30 -1.86 3.05
CA TYR A 90 -19.97 -3.28 3.17
C TYR A 90 -19.32 -3.54 4.53
N LYS A 91 -20.15 -3.57 5.58
CA LYS A 91 -19.81 -4.25 6.83
C LYS A 91 -19.90 -5.74 6.53
N GLY A 92 -18.78 -6.33 6.14
CA GLY A 92 -18.69 -7.76 5.84
C GLY A 92 -19.34 -8.60 6.93
N GLU A 93 -20.57 -9.05 6.71
CA GLU A 93 -21.10 -10.17 7.43
C GLU A 93 -20.33 -11.39 6.92
N CYS A 94 -19.45 -11.91 7.77
CA CYS A 94 -18.90 -13.24 7.59
C CYS A 94 -20.08 -14.22 7.44
N ILE A 95 -20.33 -14.66 6.21
CA ILE A 95 -21.19 -15.81 5.96
C ILE A 95 -20.42 -17.03 6.49
N CYS A 96 -20.58 -17.33 7.78
CA CYS A 96 -20.22 -18.63 8.31
C CYS A 96 -21.18 -19.65 7.69
N GLN A 97 -20.74 -20.32 6.64
CA GLN A 97 -21.42 -21.52 6.15
C GLN A 97 -21.41 -22.57 7.28
N LYS A 98 -22.59 -23.01 7.69
CA LYS A 98 -22.80 -24.15 8.60
C LYS A 98 -22.60 -25.47 7.86
#